data_AF-A0AA87BDV7-F1
#
_entry.id   AF-A0AA87BDV7-F1
#
_cell.length_a   1.000
_cell.length_b   1.000
_cell.length_c   1.000
_cell.angle_alpha   90.00
_cell.angle_beta   90.00
_cell.angle_gamma   90.00
#
_symmetry.space_group_name_H-M   'P 1'
#
loop_
_entity.id
_entity.type
_entity.pdbx_description
1 polymer ?
#
loop_
_entity_poly.entity_id
_entity_poly.type
_entity_poly.pdbx_seq_one_letter_code
_entity_poly.pdbx_strand_id
1 'polypeptide(L)'
;MAEIHDDMAAEKTAHEGELRTLNRSTIPAGASTPWGTAQVSRQFAEGIVLHSTAGHGSFHVNENANTTIHALYRNDNGFYEEHCEWAKVAHAFPQLFTVYERRLADRTLRDTYPDAYERVMGVILTGDQSHMRDRQQFEKRHRNDWVVISALNSDHHPDLVECIATLGGIRGEVGERRFLVPRSDYTIGRHGFVIDPVKHEPYDGPSSFVTWAARQ
;
A
#
# COMPACT_ATOMS: atom_id res chain seq x y z
N MET A 1 2.06 22.18 -12.72
CA MET A 1 3.21 22.16 -11.79
C MET A 1 3.08 23.21 -10.69
N ALA A 2 2.86 24.49 -11.01
CA ALA A 2 2.58 25.53 -9.98
C ALA A 2 1.25 25.28 -9.23
N GLU A 3 0.19 24.92 -9.95
CA GLU A 3 -1.16 24.69 -9.38
C GLU A 3 -1.22 23.49 -8.42
N ILE A 4 -0.43 22.43 -8.66
CA ILE A 4 -0.33 21.25 -7.78
C ILE A 4 0.48 21.59 -6.52
N HIS A 5 1.48 22.46 -6.63
CA HIS A 5 2.30 22.89 -5.50
C HIS A 5 1.51 23.79 -4.55
N ASP A 6 0.69 24.70 -5.09
CA ASP A 6 -0.16 25.60 -4.31
C ASP A 6 -1.27 24.83 -3.56
N ASP A 7 -1.85 23.79 -4.18
CA ASP A 7 -2.87 22.94 -3.55
C ASP A 7 -2.30 22.10 -2.38
N MET A 8 -1.10 21.51 -2.54
CA MET A 8 -0.43 20.82 -1.43
C MET A 8 -0.04 21.76 -0.28
N ALA A 9 0.38 22.98 -0.60
CA ALA A 9 0.73 23.98 0.42
C ALA A 9 -0.51 24.44 1.21
N ALA A 10 -1.65 24.62 0.53
CA ALA A 10 -2.93 24.93 1.14
C ALA A 10 -3.43 23.78 2.02
N GLU A 11 -3.40 22.54 1.53
CA GLU A 11 -3.81 21.35 2.30
C GLU A 11 -2.94 21.16 3.55
N LYS A 12 -1.62 21.33 3.42
CA LYS A 12 -0.70 21.28 4.56
C LYS A 12 -1.03 22.35 5.61
N THR A 13 -1.28 23.58 5.16
CA THR A 13 -1.61 24.70 6.07
C THR A 13 -2.94 24.45 6.79
N ALA A 14 -3.95 23.96 6.08
CA ALA A 14 -5.24 23.57 6.67
C ALA A 14 -5.05 22.44 7.71
N HIS A 15 -4.29 21.39 7.36
CA HIS A 15 -3.97 20.29 8.25
C HIS A 15 -3.25 20.77 9.52
N GLU A 16 -2.23 21.62 9.40
CA GLU A 16 -1.54 22.21 10.55
C GLU A 16 -2.46 23.10 11.39
N GLY A 17 -3.38 23.83 10.76
CA GLY A 17 -4.41 24.61 11.43
C GLY A 17 -5.31 23.73 12.30
N GLU A 18 -5.88 22.67 11.72
CA GLU A 18 -6.73 21.71 12.43
C GLU A 18 -5.97 20.99 13.54
N LEU A 19 -4.73 20.54 13.30
CA LEU A 19 -3.89 19.89 14.32
C LEU A 19 -3.75 20.73 15.60
N ARG A 20 -3.63 22.06 15.47
CA ARG A 20 -3.53 22.97 16.63
C ARG A 20 -4.83 23.06 17.42
N THR A 21 -5.97 22.74 16.81
CA THR A 21 -7.28 22.69 17.48
C THR A 21 -7.54 21.37 18.20
N LEU A 22 -6.81 20.31 17.84
CA LEU A 22 -6.93 19.00 18.46
C LEU A 22 -6.07 18.92 19.72
N ASN A 23 -6.67 18.56 20.85
CA ASN A 23 -5.99 18.45 22.12
C ASN A 23 -5.21 17.12 22.26
N ARG A 24 -4.18 16.94 21.42
CA ARG A 24 -3.34 15.73 21.40
C ARG A 24 -2.09 15.92 22.26
N SER A 25 -2.20 15.70 23.56
CA SER A 25 -1.09 15.91 24.49
C SER A 25 -0.13 14.71 24.54
N THR A 26 1.16 15.00 24.66
CA THR A 26 2.14 13.96 25.02
C THR A 26 1.92 13.54 26.47
N ILE A 27 1.90 12.24 26.71
CA ILE A 27 1.76 11.64 28.05
C ILE A 27 3.01 10.81 28.38
N PRO A 28 3.19 10.37 29.64
CA PRO A 28 4.31 9.52 30.00
C PRO A 28 4.45 8.29 29.09
N ALA A 29 5.68 8.03 28.67
CA ALA A 29 6.06 6.85 27.92
C ALA A 29 6.16 5.61 28.84
N GLY A 30 6.46 4.44 28.28
CA GLY A 30 6.66 3.20 29.04
C GLY A 30 5.53 2.18 28.94
N ALA A 31 4.48 2.45 28.17
CA ALA A 31 3.44 1.47 27.89
C ALA A 31 4.00 0.25 27.16
N SER A 32 3.58 -0.94 27.56
CA SER A 32 3.89 -2.17 26.84
C SER A 32 3.01 -2.27 25.59
N THR A 33 3.62 -2.37 24.42
CA THR A 33 2.93 -2.57 23.14
C THR A 33 3.37 -3.89 22.50
N PRO A 34 2.67 -4.40 21.48
CA PRO A 34 3.10 -5.58 20.73
C PRO A 34 4.51 -5.46 20.12
N TRP A 35 5.01 -4.24 19.92
CA TRP A 35 6.32 -3.94 19.34
C TRP A 35 7.35 -3.47 20.38
N GLY A 36 7.07 -3.69 21.67
CA GLY A 36 7.93 -3.33 22.78
C GLY A 36 7.48 -2.07 23.52
N THR A 37 8.37 -1.54 24.37
CA THR A 37 8.05 -0.42 25.24
C THR A 37 7.96 0.90 24.47
N ALA A 38 6.83 1.60 24.61
CA ALA A 38 6.63 2.91 24.01
C ALA A 38 7.64 3.93 24.54
N GLN A 39 8.27 4.66 23.62
CA GLN A 39 9.18 5.78 23.91
C GLN A 39 8.45 7.12 23.89
N VAL A 40 7.37 7.21 23.11
CA VAL A 40 6.49 8.37 23.04
C VAL A 40 5.05 7.88 23.09
N SER A 41 4.21 8.59 23.84
CA SER A 41 2.77 8.34 23.90
C SER A 41 2.04 9.66 23.71
N ARG A 42 0.98 9.67 22.91
CA ARG A 42 0.09 10.84 22.72
C ARG A 42 -1.36 10.46 22.99
N GLN A 43 -2.01 11.18 23.89
CA GLN A 43 -3.44 11.00 24.15
C GLN A 43 -4.24 11.62 23.00
N PHE A 44 -5.19 10.89 22.43
CA PHE A 44 -6.13 11.42 21.43
C PHE A 44 -7.50 11.71 22.05
N ALA A 45 -7.97 10.81 22.90
CA ALA A 45 -9.17 10.94 23.73
C ALA A 45 -9.09 9.96 24.89
N GLU A 46 -9.99 10.04 25.87
CA GLU A 46 -10.06 9.03 26.93
C GLU A 46 -10.13 7.62 26.34
N GLY A 47 -9.21 6.73 26.75
CA GLY A 47 -9.13 5.37 26.24
C GLY A 47 -8.51 5.21 24.85
N ILE A 48 -8.04 6.28 24.19
CA ILE A 48 -7.42 6.24 22.86
C ILE A 48 -6.05 6.94 22.91
N VAL A 49 -4.99 6.16 22.73
CA VAL A 49 -3.60 6.63 22.83
C VAL A 49 -2.80 6.13 21.63
N LEU A 50 -2.03 7.02 21.02
CA LEU A 50 -0.99 6.63 20.06
C LEU A 50 0.32 6.38 20.82
N HIS A 51 0.84 5.18 20.73
CA HIS A 51 2.16 4.80 21.22
C HIS A 51 3.15 4.72 20.06
N SER A 52 4.39 5.13 20.29
CA SER A 52 5.48 5.00 19.33
C SER A 52 6.71 4.41 20.02
N THR A 53 7.30 3.41 19.39
CA THR A 53 8.59 2.79 19.71
C THR A 53 9.65 3.27 18.70
N ALA A 54 10.88 2.78 18.80
CA ALA A 54 11.96 3.17 17.90
C ALA A 54 11.73 2.74 16.44
N GLY A 55 10.90 1.71 16.20
CA GLY A 55 10.66 1.17 14.87
C GLY A 55 9.20 1.01 14.49
N HIS A 56 8.26 1.32 15.40
CA HIS A 56 6.84 1.08 15.16
C HIS A 56 5.94 1.93 16.05
N GLY A 57 4.82 2.40 15.53
CA GLY A 57 3.71 3.02 16.24
C GLY A 57 2.44 2.18 16.27
N SER A 58 1.56 2.46 17.22
CA SER A 58 0.25 1.83 17.30
C SER A 58 -0.74 2.66 18.09
N PHE A 59 -1.99 2.67 17.66
CA PHE A 59 -3.07 3.10 18.53
C PHE A 59 -3.41 1.98 19.51
N HIS A 60 -3.49 2.30 20.79
CA HIS A 60 -4.15 1.49 21.79
C HIS A 60 -5.52 2.12 22.10
N VAL A 61 -6.56 1.30 21.92
CA VAL A 61 -7.95 1.63 22.19
C VAL A 61 -8.43 0.71 23.31
N ASN A 62 -8.81 1.29 24.44
CA ASN A 62 -9.28 0.50 25.58
C ASN A 62 -10.58 -0.25 25.26
N GLU A 63 -10.92 -1.25 26.07
CA GLU A 63 -12.05 -2.15 25.82
C GLU A 63 -13.36 -1.41 25.54
N ASN A 64 -13.69 -0.39 26.34
CA ASN A 64 -14.92 0.38 26.18
C ASN A 64 -14.97 1.12 24.83
N ALA A 65 -13.93 1.88 24.48
CA ALA A 65 -13.87 2.58 23.21
C ALA A 65 -13.81 1.59 22.03
N ASN A 66 -13.16 0.43 22.21
CA ASN A 66 -13.03 -0.57 21.16
C ASN A 66 -14.39 -1.13 20.71
N THR A 67 -15.40 -1.10 21.57
CA THR A 67 -16.78 -1.49 21.21
C THR A 67 -17.42 -0.58 20.15
N THR A 68 -16.97 0.66 20.01
CA THR A 68 -17.43 1.60 18.97
C THR A 68 -16.90 1.23 17.59
N ILE A 69 -15.74 0.57 17.53
CA ILE A 69 -15.15 0.12 16.27
C ILE A 69 -16.00 -1.03 15.72
N HIS A 70 -16.41 -0.93 14.45
CA HIS A 70 -17.22 -1.94 13.78
C HIS A 70 -16.56 -3.32 13.87
N ALA A 71 -17.34 -4.39 14.06
CA ALA A 71 -16.81 -5.74 14.30
C ALA A 71 -15.84 -6.22 13.21
N LEU A 72 -16.07 -5.86 11.93
CA LEU A 72 -15.16 -6.19 10.82
C LEU A 72 -13.80 -5.46 10.85
N TYR A 73 -13.66 -4.42 11.67
CA TYR A 73 -12.42 -3.67 11.85
C TYR A 73 -11.78 -3.90 13.21
N ARG A 74 -12.54 -4.41 14.19
CA ARG A 74 -12.12 -4.45 15.59
C ARG A 74 -10.99 -5.46 15.82
N ASN A 75 -9.92 -5.02 16.46
CA ASN A 75 -8.86 -5.88 16.96
C ASN A 75 -9.14 -6.24 18.42
N ASP A 76 -9.11 -7.52 18.76
CA ASP A 76 -9.47 -8.02 20.10
C ASP A 76 -8.51 -7.53 21.20
N ASN A 77 -7.23 -7.33 20.86
CA ASN A 77 -6.20 -6.85 21.77
C ASN A 77 -6.20 -5.32 21.96
N GLY A 78 -7.08 -4.60 21.26
CA GLY A 78 -7.16 -3.13 21.32
C GLY A 78 -5.99 -2.39 20.67
N PHE A 79 -5.02 -3.08 20.06
CA PHE A 79 -3.88 -2.47 19.37
C PHE A 79 -4.12 -2.42 17.86
N TYR A 80 -3.84 -1.27 17.26
CA TYR A 80 -3.99 -1.00 15.84
C TYR A 80 -2.67 -0.45 15.30
N GLU A 81 -2.04 -1.22 14.42
CA GLU A 81 -0.81 -0.91 13.67
C GLU A 81 -0.86 0.45 12.94
N GLU A 82 0.25 1.22 12.94
CA GLU A 82 0.30 2.62 12.48
C GLU A 82 0.23 2.84 10.96
N HIS A 83 0.58 1.87 10.13
CA HIS A 83 0.60 2.06 8.68
C HIS A 83 -0.80 1.86 8.09
N CYS A 84 -1.52 0.83 8.57
CA CYS A 84 -2.78 0.40 7.97
C CYS A 84 -3.96 0.47 8.95
N GLU A 85 -3.78 0.00 10.18
CA GLU A 85 -4.91 -0.24 11.08
C GLU A 85 -5.36 1.00 11.84
N TRP A 86 -4.50 2.01 12.00
CA TRP A 86 -4.89 3.32 12.52
C TRP A 86 -6.10 3.91 11.78
N ALA A 87 -6.26 3.58 10.50
CA ALA A 87 -7.37 4.02 9.68
C ALA A 87 -8.73 3.50 10.19
N LYS A 88 -8.75 2.32 10.82
CA LYS A 88 -9.93 1.75 11.50
C LYS A 88 -10.34 2.62 12.69
N VAL A 89 -9.36 3.10 13.46
CA VAL A 89 -9.58 4.02 14.60
C VAL A 89 -10.06 5.38 14.08
N ALA A 90 -9.44 5.93 13.04
CA ALA A 90 -9.85 7.19 12.44
C ALA A 90 -11.26 7.15 11.84
N HIS A 91 -11.66 6.01 11.26
CA HIS A 91 -13.03 5.79 10.78
C HIS A 91 -14.05 5.78 11.92
N ALA A 92 -13.74 5.13 13.05
CA ALA A 92 -14.66 5.05 14.19
C ALA A 92 -14.73 6.35 15.01
N PHE A 93 -13.65 7.13 15.04
CA PHE A 93 -13.54 8.36 15.83
C PHE A 93 -13.12 9.56 14.98
N PRO A 94 -13.87 9.92 13.93
CA PRO A 94 -13.45 10.92 12.95
C PRO A 94 -13.16 12.29 13.56
N GLN A 95 -13.82 12.65 14.65
CA GLN A 95 -13.61 13.92 15.36
C GLN A 95 -12.22 14.06 16.00
N LEU A 96 -11.48 12.96 16.18
CA LEU A 96 -10.12 13.00 16.73
C LEU A 96 -9.07 13.26 15.65
N PHE A 97 -9.48 13.34 14.38
CA PHE A 97 -8.64 13.42 13.21
C PHE A 97 -8.99 14.63 12.35
N THR A 98 -7.95 15.21 11.75
CA THR A 98 -8.10 16.29 10.77
C THR A 98 -8.81 15.78 9.51
N VAL A 99 -9.36 16.68 8.70
CA VAL A 99 -9.93 16.36 7.38
C VAL A 99 -8.92 15.59 6.52
N TYR A 100 -7.66 16.03 6.52
CA TYR A 100 -6.59 15.38 5.79
C TYR A 100 -6.36 13.93 6.25
N GLU A 101 -6.20 13.72 7.55
CA GLU A 101 -6.01 12.37 8.11
C GLU A 101 -7.21 11.47 7.84
N ARG A 102 -8.44 11.99 7.88
CA ARG A 102 -9.64 11.21 7.54
C ARG A 102 -9.65 10.77 6.07
N ARG A 103 -9.20 11.62 5.15
CA ARG A 103 -9.05 11.26 3.72
C ARG A 103 -7.99 10.17 3.54
N LEU A 104 -6.87 10.27 4.27
CA LEU A 104 -5.85 9.22 4.27
C LEU A 104 -6.40 7.90 4.81
N ALA A 105 -7.09 7.94 5.95
CA ALA A 105 -7.70 6.76 6.54
C ALA A 105 -8.70 6.08 5.59
N ASP A 106 -9.57 6.84 4.94
CA ASP A 106 -10.51 6.31 3.96
C ASP A 106 -9.79 5.60 2.79
N ARG A 107 -8.75 6.24 2.22
CA ARG A 107 -7.92 5.61 1.18
C ARG A 107 -7.23 4.35 1.68
N THR A 108 -6.60 4.38 2.85
CA THR A 108 -5.95 3.23 3.47
C THR A 108 -6.92 2.07 3.66
N LEU A 109 -8.14 2.31 4.14
CA LEU A 109 -9.13 1.24 4.31
C LEU A 109 -9.55 0.62 2.96
N ARG A 110 -9.78 1.42 1.93
CA ARG A 110 -10.08 0.93 0.58
C ARG A 110 -8.92 0.14 -0.03
N ASP A 111 -7.69 0.56 0.24
CA ASP A 111 -6.48 0.00 -0.36
C ASP A 111 -5.90 -1.18 0.42
N THR A 112 -6.24 -1.36 1.69
CA THR A 112 -5.71 -2.46 2.53
C THR A 112 -6.78 -3.45 2.96
N TYR A 113 -8.03 -3.00 3.15
CA TYR A 113 -9.14 -3.83 3.62
C TYR A 113 -10.40 -3.69 2.76
N PRO A 114 -10.32 -3.80 1.41
CA PRO A 114 -11.43 -3.49 0.52
C PRO A 114 -12.71 -4.30 0.83
N ASP A 115 -12.58 -5.59 1.13
CA ASP A 115 -13.74 -6.44 1.45
C ASP A 115 -14.47 -5.98 2.74
N ALA A 116 -13.71 -5.60 3.77
CA ALA A 116 -14.27 -5.09 5.01
C ALA A 116 -14.88 -3.70 4.79
N TYR A 117 -14.20 -2.84 4.03
CA TYR A 117 -14.69 -1.51 3.67
C TYR A 117 -16.03 -1.56 2.94
N GLU A 118 -16.13 -2.38 1.90
CA GLU A 118 -17.37 -2.55 1.13
C GLU A 118 -18.54 -3.00 2.01
N ARG A 119 -18.31 -3.92 2.95
CA ARG A 119 -19.34 -4.40 3.88
C ARG A 119 -19.74 -3.36 4.91
N VAL A 120 -18.77 -2.63 5.47
CA VAL A 120 -19.02 -1.58 6.48
C VAL A 120 -19.76 -0.40 5.85
N MET A 121 -19.37 0.00 4.64
CA MET A 121 -19.91 1.17 3.94
C MET A 121 -21.13 0.85 3.07
N GLY A 122 -21.40 -0.43 2.79
CA GLY A 122 -22.49 -0.84 1.90
C GLY A 122 -22.26 -0.47 0.44
N VAL A 123 -21.00 -0.50 -0.01
CA VAL A 123 -20.60 -0.11 -1.38
C VAL A 123 -19.82 -1.24 -2.06
N ILE A 124 -19.60 -1.13 -3.36
CA ILE A 124 -18.68 -1.98 -4.12
C ILE A 124 -17.63 -1.07 -4.73
N LEU A 125 -16.36 -1.33 -4.44
CA LEU A 125 -15.26 -0.51 -4.93
C LEU A 125 -14.89 -0.91 -6.34
N THR A 126 -14.64 0.09 -7.17
CA THR A 126 -14.03 -0.07 -8.50
C THR A 126 -12.51 0.09 -8.44
N GLY A 127 -11.78 -0.25 -9.51
CA GLY A 127 -10.32 -0.15 -9.54
C GLY A 127 -9.78 1.28 -9.41
N ASP A 128 -10.52 2.28 -9.88
CA ASP A 128 -10.17 3.69 -9.66
C ASP A 128 -10.33 4.13 -8.19
N GLN A 129 -11.10 3.39 -7.38
CA GLN A 129 -11.36 3.70 -5.98
C GLN A 129 -10.50 2.91 -4.99
N SER A 130 -9.88 1.80 -5.42
CA SER A 130 -9.01 0.97 -4.61
C SER A 130 -7.88 0.39 -5.45
N HIS A 131 -6.65 0.67 -5.06
CA HIS A 131 -5.45 0.10 -5.65
C HIS A 131 -5.48 -1.43 -5.60
N MET A 132 -5.97 -2.02 -4.51
CA MET A 132 -6.13 -3.47 -4.39
C MET A 132 -7.16 -4.02 -5.38
N ARG A 133 -8.30 -3.35 -5.57
CA ARG A 133 -9.31 -3.79 -6.56
C ARG A 133 -8.78 -3.66 -7.99
N ASP A 134 -8.06 -2.58 -8.27
CA ASP A 134 -7.41 -2.38 -9.58
C ASP A 134 -6.40 -3.50 -9.87
N ARG A 135 -5.58 -3.82 -8.87
CA ARG A 135 -4.61 -4.92 -8.94
C ARG A 135 -5.31 -6.25 -9.21
N GLN A 136 -6.37 -6.57 -8.48
CA GLN A 136 -7.16 -7.79 -8.68
C GLN A 136 -7.78 -7.86 -10.09
N GLN A 137 -8.28 -6.73 -10.60
CA GLN A 137 -8.83 -6.65 -11.95
C GLN A 137 -7.76 -6.89 -13.02
N PHE A 138 -6.56 -6.30 -12.84
CA PHE A 138 -5.41 -6.53 -13.70
C PHE A 138 -5.01 -8.01 -13.71
N GLU A 139 -4.82 -8.61 -12.53
CA GLU A 139 -4.45 -10.02 -12.39
C GLU A 139 -5.49 -10.95 -13.04
N LYS A 140 -6.79 -10.70 -12.81
CA LYS A 140 -7.86 -11.48 -13.45
C LYS A 140 -7.84 -11.35 -14.98
N ARG A 141 -7.60 -10.15 -15.49
CA ARG A 141 -7.54 -9.90 -16.94
C ARG A 141 -6.35 -10.63 -17.57
N HIS A 142 -5.19 -10.54 -16.93
CA HIS A 142 -3.90 -11.01 -17.47
C HIS A 142 -3.44 -12.36 -16.93
N ARG A 143 -4.30 -13.12 -16.25
CA ARG A 143 -4.02 -14.45 -15.67
C ARG A 143 -3.35 -15.45 -16.63
N ASN A 144 -3.59 -15.31 -17.94
CA ASN A 144 -3.06 -16.19 -18.99
C ASN A 144 -2.08 -15.48 -19.91
N ASP A 145 -1.71 -14.23 -19.60
CA ASP A 145 -0.76 -13.45 -20.37
C ASP A 145 0.60 -13.48 -19.68
N TRP A 146 1.67 -13.33 -20.46
CA TRP A 146 3.02 -13.19 -19.92
C TRP A 146 3.20 -11.79 -19.33
N VAL A 147 3.30 -11.70 -18.01
CA VAL A 147 3.51 -10.43 -17.30
C VAL A 147 4.92 -10.41 -16.71
N VAL A 148 5.64 -9.33 -16.99
CA VAL A 148 7.03 -9.16 -16.57
C VAL A 148 7.12 -9.04 -15.06
N ILE A 149 7.95 -9.89 -14.47
CA ILE A 149 8.24 -9.91 -13.04
C ILE A 149 9.62 -9.33 -12.71
N SER A 150 10.54 -9.31 -13.68
CA SER A 150 11.87 -8.70 -13.54
C SER A 150 12.36 -8.21 -14.90
N ALA A 151 13.06 -7.07 -14.92
CA ALA A 151 13.57 -6.48 -16.16
C ALA A 151 14.89 -5.74 -15.90
N LEU A 152 15.76 -5.74 -16.90
CA LEU A 152 16.99 -4.94 -16.96
C LEU A 152 17.34 -4.59 -18.40
N ASN A 153 18.20 -3.60 -18.58
CA ASN A 153 18.77 -3.34 -19.90
C ASN A 153 19.70 -4.48 -20.28
N SER A 154 19.56 -5.03 -21.49
CA SER A 154 20.43 -6.11 -21.94
C SER A 154 21.83 -5.59 -22.28
N ASP A 155 22.87 -6.27 -21.79
CA ASP A 155 24.26 -6.01 -22.19
C ASP A 155 24.60 -6.70 -23.51
N HIS A 156 23.83 -7.73 -23.89
CA HIS A 156 24.02 -8.51 -25.12
C HIS A 156 23.32 -7.91 -26.32
N HIS A 157 22.22 -7.19 -26.09
CA HIS A 157 21.41 -6.55 -27.13
C HIS A 157 21.19 -5.08 -26.80
N PRO A 158 22.03 -4.17 -27.33
CA PRO A 158 21.85 -2.73 -27.17
C PRO A 158 20.42 -2.31 -27.54
N ASP A 159 19.88 -1.34 -26.80
CA ASP A 159 18.53 -0.80 -26.95
C ASP A 159 17.35 -1.73 -26.62
N LEU A 160 17.62 -2.95 -26.14
CA LEU A 160 16.60 -3.87 -25.65
C LEU A 160 16.62 -3.99 -24.11
N VAL A 161 15.43 -4.28 -23.57
CA VAL A 161 15.20 -4.63 -22.17
C VAL A 161 14.98 -6.15 -22.13
N GLU A 162 15.85 -6.84 -21.40
CA GLU A 162 15.66 -8.26 -21.09
C GLU A 162 14.64 -8.38 -19.96
N CYS A 163 13.55 -9.08 -20.23
CA CYS A 163 12.44 -9.26 -19.30
C CYS A 163 12.29 -10.73 -18.93
N ILE A 164 12.19 -11.03 -17.64
CA ILE A 164 11.68 -12.32 -17.13
C ILE A 164 10.20 -12.14 -16.83
N ALA A 165 9.36 -13.00 -17.39
CA ALA A 165 7.91 -12.98 -17.22
C ALA A 165 7.37 -14.35 -16.79
N THR A 166 6.23 -14.33 -16.11
CA THR A 166 5.42 -15.51 -15.76
C THR A 166 3.98 -15.30 -16.23
N LEU A 167 3.22 -16.38 -16.40
CA LEU A 167 1.79 -16.27 -16.66
C LEU A 167 1.11 -15.60 -15.46
N GLY A 168 0.32 -14.56 -15.72
CA GLY A 168 -0.34 -13.78 -14.66
C GLY A 168 0.59 -12.92 -13.80
N GLY A 169 1.91 -12.96 -14.02
CA GLY A 169 2.88 -12.16 -13.26
C GLY A 169 3.12 -12.62 -11.83
N ILE A 170 2.82 -13.89 -11.55
CA ILE A 170 3.02 -14.50 -10.23
C ILE A 170 4.51 -14.79 -10.05
N ARG A 171 5.13 -14.21 -9.03
CA ARG A 171 6.55 -14.41 -8.70
C ARG A 171 6.75 -15.73 -7.96
N GLY A 172 7.81 -16.45 -8.31
CA GLY A 172 8.16 -17.71 -7.64
C GLY A 172 7.41 -18.94 -8.14
N GLU A 173 6.51 -18.79 -9.12
CA GLU A 173 5.93 -19.94 -9.83
C GLU A 173 6.91 -20.53 -10.86
N VAL A 174 6.72 -21.81 -11.17
CA VAL A 174 7.45 -22.50 -12.23
C VAL A 174 6.95 -22.04 -13.61
N GLY A 175 7.84 -22.00 -14.60
CA GLY A 175 7.50 -21.61 -15.97
C GLY A 175 7.84 -20.16 -16.33
N GLU A 176 8.86 -19.57 -15.69
CA GLU A 176 9.46 -18.31 -16.13
C GLU A 176 9.92 -18.40 -17.59
N ARG A 177 9.68 -17.33 -18.36
CA ARG A 177 10.16 -17.17 -19.74
C ARG A 177 10.81 -15.80 -19.90
N ARG A 178 11.86 -15.75 -20.71
CA ARG A 178 12.52 -14.49 -21.07
C ARG A 178 12.05 -13.93 -22.39
N PHE A 179 12.08 -12.61 -22.49
CA PHE A 179 11.72 -11.84 -23.67
C PHE A 179 12.70 -10.68 -23.85
N LEU A 180 12.93 -10.28 -25.09
CA LEU A 180 13.57 -9.00 -25.40
C LEU A 180 12.51 -8.02 -25.86
N VAL A 181 12.46 -6.87 -25.20
CA VAL A 181 11.49 -5.81 -25.47
C VAL A 181 12.26 -4.56 -25.90
N PRO A 182 11.91 -3.90 -27.02
CA PRO A 182 12.50 -2.61 -27.37
C PRO A 182 12.38 -1.62 -26.21
N ARG A 183 13.46 -0.89 -25.89
CA ARG A 183 13.43 0.08 -24.78
C ARG A 183 12.36 1.15 -24.97
N SER A 184 12.06 1.53 -26.22
CA SER A 184 10.98 2.44 -26.56
C SER A 184 9.60 1.91 -26.16
N ASP A 185 9.44 0.59 -26.14
CA ASP A 185 8.16 -0.08 -25.94
C ASP A 185 7.97 -0.47 -24.46
N TYR A 186 9.07 -0.68 -23.72
CA TYR A 186 9.06 -1.04 -22.31
C TYR A 186 8.69 0.16 -21.42
N THR A 187 7.38 0.39 -21.25
CA THR A 187 6.83 1.33 -20.27
C THR A 187 6.07 0.57 -19.20
N ILE A 188 6.60 0.51 -17.98
CA ILE A 188 5.93 -0.19 -16.88
C ILE A 188 4.62 0.51 -16.52
N GLY A 189 3.51 -0.23 -16.64
CA GLY A 189 2.21 0.22 -16.17
C GLY A 189 2.08 0.09 -14.65
N ARG A 190 0.97 0.59 -14.11
CA ARG A 190 0.68 0.59 -12.65
C ARG A 190 0.85 -0.78 -11.99
N HIS A 191 0.51 -1.86 -12.71
CA HIS A 191 0.54 -3.25 -12.21
C HIS A 191 1.57 -4.14 -12.90
N GLY A 192 2.44 -3.57 -13.73
CA GLY A 192 3.47 -4.30 -14.48
C GLY A 192 3.41 -4.06 -15.99
N PHE A 193 4.22 -4.81 -16.72
CA PHE A 193 4.28 -4.80 -18.18
C PHE A 193 3.80 -6.14 -18.72
N VAL A 194 2.83 -6.12 -19.64
CA VAL A 194 2.31 -7.32 -20.31
C VAL A 194 3.03 -7.48 -21.63
N ILE A 195 3.64 -8.64 -21.86
CA ILE A 195 4.28 -8.98 -23.13
C ILE A 195 3.19 -9.09 -24.20
N ASP A 196 3.34 -8.31 -25.27
CA ASP A 196 2.62 -8.51 -26.53
C ASP A 196 3.29 -9.65 -27.33
N PRO A 197 2.65 -10.83 -27.47
CA PRO A 197 3.25 -11.97 -28.17
C PRO A 197 3.38 -11.77 -29.69
N VAL A 198 2.75 -10.72 -30.26
CA VAL A 198 2.90 -10.38 -31.68
C VAL A 198 4.15 -9.52 -31.91
N LYS A 199 4.62 -8.81 -30.88
CA LYS A 199 5.76 -7.88 -30.97
C LYS A 199 7.01 -8.35 -30.25
N HIS A 200 6.87 -9.09 -29.15
CA HIS A 200 7.98 -9.47 -28.29
C HIS A 200 8.22 -10.97 -28.38
N GLU A 201 9.35 -11.34 -28.96
CA GLU A 201 9.73 -12.73 -29.12
C GLU A 201 10.35 -13.30 -27.82
N PRO A 202 10.09 -14.58 -27.50
CA PRO A 202 10.83 -15.29 -26.47
C PRO A 202 12.34 -15.27 -26.74
N TYR A 203 13.13 -15.19 -25.67
CA TYR A 203 14.58 -15.08 -25.77
C TYR A 203 15.30 -16.17 -24.96
N ASP A 204 16.00 -17.05 -25.67
CA ASP A 204 16.74 -18.18 -25.09
C ASP A 204 18.27 -18.00 -25.12
N GLY A 205 18.77 -16.86 -25.63
CA GLY A 205 20.20 -16.56 -25.75
C GLY A 205 20.89 -16.16 -24.44
N PRO A 206 22.15 -15.70 -24.48
CA PRO A 206 22.91 -15.27 -23.31
C PRO A 206 22.14 -14.24 -22.45
N SER A 207 22.19 -14.41 -21.13
CA SER A 207 21.43 -13.60 -20.19
C SER A 207 22.30 -12.54 -19.52
N SER A 208 21.75 -11.32 -19.35
CA SER A 208 22.31 -10.30 -18.45
C SER A 208 21.84 -10.49 -16.99
N PHE A 209 20.80 -11.28 -16.75
CA PHE A 209 20.48 -11.74 -15.39
C PHE A 209 21.49 -12.78 -14.92
N VAL A 210 22.29 -12.44 -13.89
CA VAL A 210 23.26 -13.35 -13.27
C VAL A 210 22.59 -14.64 -12.77
N THR A 211 21.42 -14.52 -12.14
CA THR A 211 20.66 -15.66 -11.62
C THR A 211 20.15 -16.60 -12.71
N TRP A 212 19.94 -16.09 -13.93
CA TRP A 212 19.50 -16.89 -15.07
C TRP A 212 20.68 -17.48 -15.83
N ALA A 213 21.75 -16.72 -16.03
CA ALA A 213 22.98 -17.20 -16.66
C ALA A 213 23.56 -18.42 -15.91
N ALA A 214 23.40 -18.48 -14.58
CA ALA A 214 23.83 -19.62 -13.77
C ALA A 214 22.95 -20.89 -13.90
N ARG A 215 21.80 -20.82 -14.59
CA ARG A 215 20.89 -21.96 -14.83
C ARG A 215 21.20 -22.70 -16.13
N GLN A 216 22.03 -22.11 -17.00
CA GLN A 216 22.48 -22.67 -18.28
C GLN A 216 23.85 -23.33 -18.10
#